data_AF-A0A3N5LLL0-F1
#
_entry.id   AF-A0A3N5LLL0-F1
#
_cell.length_a   1.000
_cell.length_b   1.000
_cell.length_c   1.000
_cell.angle_alpha   90.00
_cell.angle_beta   90.00
_cell.angle_gamma   90.00
#
_symmetry.space_group_name_H-M   'P 1'
#
loop_
_entity.id
_entity.type
_entity.pdbx_description
1 polymer ?
#
loop_
_entity_poly.entity_id
_entity_poly.type
_entity_poly.pdbx_seq_one_letter_code
_entity_poly.pdbx_strand_id
1 'polypeptide(L)'
;MGSSRVKKLAVAVLLFCGIVRAQSTDTDYRVYTEHPRLFLQARKLRMLKREKDRQALRWQQFDTLMTGKAQMPEQGFALALYSQVSGESGFCDEAVRWAQGTGADLRQLALVFDWCQPSLSTEASEAMASRLERSIAAAATTPGVPAMRDRVLAAIALGERVPAESERILETAVETWWRGVIAPAIGNQRDALTGDEMPALFEILHAVRDNFGIDLRESIPGYFRDLPLQRLLSYYPSSYSASENEYHIPALKGGGEPDLRRAALFRAADLSLVAYDPNSKESQFLLGWLMRDPFLMRSSFGIPYEFLWANPYMPGLSYYHAPLVQHDSRVGRLFLRSSWDEDATWLGYFDGELQVFAKDGLKLIRQQPASKPIRLGDVAVVMASGASPIQLDGMDVRAIYLLGLRPGAVYEIRGANGGATRETADNGGIVALTIQPETRRPLRIRELTGSRKRGDVTLP
;
A
#
# COMPACT_ATOMS: atom_id res chain seq x y z
N MET A 1 17.96 -63.69 47.32
CA MET A 1 19.15 -62.88 47.69
C MET A 1 19.51 -62.00 46.49
N GLY A 2 19.76 -60.70 46.72
CA GLY A 2 20.09 -59.66 45.70
C GLY A 2 18.86 -58.82 45.32
N SER A 3 18.56 -57.70 46.00
CA SER A 3 19.11 -56.33 45.82
C SER A 3 18.96 -55.85 44.36
N SER A 4 18.25 -54.79 43.99
CA SER A 4 18.37 -53.42 44.48
C SER A 4 17.20 -52.55 43.99
N ARG A 5 16.90 -51.52 44.76
CA ARG A 5 15.91 -50.45 44.56
C ARG A 5 16.23 -49.58 43.34
N VAL A 6 15.20 -49.20 42.57
CA VAL A 6 15.19 -47.91 41.87
C VAL A 6 13.82 -47.25 42.07
N LYS A 7 13.87 -46.14 42.80
CA LYS A 7 12.76 -45.23 43.09
C LYS A 7 12.36 -44.52 41.79
N LYS A 8 11.10 -44.62 41.38
CA LYS A 8 10.54 -43.74 40.34
C LYS A 8 10.11 -42.43 41.01
N LEU A 9 10.89 -41.37 40.77
CA LEU A 9 10.53 -39.99 41.10
C LEU A 9 9.47 -39.55 40.08
N ALA A 10 8.26 -39.26 40.54
CA ALA A 10 7.24 -38.61 39.73
C ALA A 10 7.56 -37.11 39.68
N VAL A 11 8.01 -36.62 38.52
CA VAL A 11 8.12 -35.19 38.25
C VAL A 11 6.76 -34.74 37.71
N ALA A 12 5.98 -34.08 38.56
CA ALA A 12 4.81 -33.32 38.14
C ALA A 12 5.29 -32.03 37.46
N VAL A 13 5.28 -32.00 36.13
CA VAL A 13 5.43 -30.77 35.36
C VAL A 13 4.07 -30.06 35.37
N LEU A 14 3.93 -29.09 36.26
CA LEU A 14 2.83 -28.11 36.21
C LEU A 14 3.03 -27.26 34.95
N LEU A 15 2.22 -27.53 33.93
CA LEU A 15 2.00 -26.65 32.78
C LEU A 15 1.35 -25.36 33.28
N PHE A 16 2.17 -24.37 33.60
CA PHE A 16 1.75 -22.98 33.69
C PHE A 16 1.50 -22.48 32.26
N CYS A 17 0.28 -22.70 31.75
CA CYS A 17 -0.24 -21.93 30.62
C CYS A 17 -0.49 -20.50 31.12
N GLY A 18 0.57 -19.71 31.20
CA GLY A 18 0.47 -18.27 31.30
C GLY A 18 -0.16 -17.75 30.01
N ILE A 19 -1.46 -17.44 30.07
CA ILE A 19 -2.08 -16.52 29.11
C ILE A 19 -1.33 -15.20 29.30
N VAL A 20 -0.39 -14.91 28.40
CA VAL A 20 0.11 -13.56 28.21
C VAL A 20 -1.08 -12.77 27.67
N ARG A 21 -1.92 -12.25 28.57
CA ARG A 21 -2.68 -11.04 28.27
C ARG A 21 -1.60 -10.00 28.01
N ALA A 22 -1.41 -9.65 26.74
CA ALA A 22 -0.76 -8.40 26.39
C ALA A 22 -1.35 -7.33 27.32
N GLN A 23 -0.48 -6.59 28.00
CA GLN A 23 -0.91 -5.40 28.70
C GLN A 23 -1.60 -4.54 27.65
N SER A 24 -2.93 -4.45 27.71
CA SER A 24 -3.65 -3.40 27.01
C SER A 24 -3.14 -2.12 27.63
N THR A 25 -2.21 -1.46 26.95
CA THR A 25 -2.07 -0.02 27.11
C THR A 25 -3.47 0.53 26.90
N ASP A 26 -4.05 1.10 27.96
CA ASP A 26 -5.36 1.74 27.92
C ASP A 26 -5.25 2.88 26.91
N THR A 27 -5.54 2.54 25.65
CA THR A 27 -5.28 3.43 24.51
C THR A 27 -6.54 4.23 24.36
N ASP A 28 -6.45 5.52 24.71
CA ASP A 28 -7.58 6.43 24.62
C ASP A 28 -7.85 6.77 23.14
N TYR A 29 -9.02 6.35 22.64
CA TYR A 29 -9.45 6.59 21.26
C TYR A 29 -10.37 7.82 21.14
N ARG A 30 -10.48 8.64 22.19
CA ARG A 30 -11.21 9.92 22.13
C ARG A 30 -10.43 10.95 21.34
N VAL A 31 -11.19 11.73 20.56
CA VAL A 31 -10.65 12.79 19.72
C VAL A 31 -10.63 14.09 20.53
N TYR A 32 -9.45 14.56 20.89
CA TYR A 32 -9.27 15.80 21.68
C TYR A 32 -8.75 16.99 20.87
N THR A 33 -8.37 16.77 19.61
CA THR A 33 -7.81 17.81 18.74
C THR A 33 -8.88 18.76 18.24
N GLU A 34 -8.56 20.02 17.98
CA GLU A 34 -9.46 20.96 17.32
C GLU A 34 -9.45 20.76 15.79
N HIS A 35 -10.53 21.20 15.13
CA HIS A 35 -10.62 21.23 13.68
C HIS A 35 -9.64 22.24 13.04
N PRO A 36 -9.04 21.96 11.86
CA PRO A 36 -9.15 20.71 11.08
C PRO A 36 -8.27 19.59 11.66
N ARG A 37 -8.86 18.41 11.84
CA ARG A 37 -8.25 17.20 12.42
C ARG A 37 -7.72 16.24 11.37
N LEU A 38 -8.26 16.32 10.15
CA LEU A 38 -7.95 15.41 9.05
C LEU A 38 -6.91 16.06 8.12
N PHE A 39 -5.69 15.51 8.08
CA PHE A 39 -4.60 15.81 7.13
C PHE A 39 -4.05 17.24 7.14
N LEU A 40 -4.78 18.22 7.65
CA LEU A 40 -4.47 19.65 7.63
C LEU A 40 -4.11 20.19 9.02
N GLN A 41 -3.46 19.36 9.85
CA GLN A 41 -2.90 19.83 11.11
C GLN A 41 -2.08 21.12 10.92
N ALA A 42 -1.98 21.93 11.97
CA ALA A 42 -1.39 23.28 11.91
C ALA A 42 -0.03 23.36 11.22
N ARG A 43 0.83 22.33 11.30
CA ARG A 43 2.10 22.28 10.58
C ARG A 43 1.91 22.17 9.07
N LYS A 44 1.07 21.23 8.61
CA LYS A 44 0.79 20.99 7.18
C LYS A 44 0.05 22.18 6.58
N LEU A 45 -0.97 22.69 7.25
CA LEU A 45 -1.72 23.85 6.76
C LEU A 45 -0.83 25.10 6.61
N ARG A 46 0.05 25.38 7.59
CA ARG A 46 1.03 26.47 7.46
C ARG A 46 1.99 26.26 6.29
N MET A 47 2.39 25.02 6.00
CA MET A 47 3.22 24.72 4.83
C MET A 47 2.47 25.02 3.53
N LEU A 48 1.22 24.57 3.38
CA LEU A 48 0.42 24.82 2.18
C LEU A 48 0.10 26.31 2.00
N LYS A 49 -0.17 27.05 3.08
CA LYS A 49 -0.33 28.52 3.01
C LYS A 49 0.93 29.22 2.50
N ARG A 50 2.11 28.76 2.91
CA ARG A 50 3.37 29.27 2.36
C ARG A 50 3.56 28.95 0.87
N GLU A 51 3.07 27.81 0.39
CA GLU A 51 3.09 27.50 -1.05
C GLU A 51 2.24 28.50 -1.85
N LYS A 52 1.08 28.89 -1.31
CA LYS A 52 0.26 29.98 -1.84
C LYS A 52 1.03 31.30 -1.84
N ASP A 53 1.58 31.70 -0.70
CA ASP A 53 2.27 32.99 -0.57
C ASP A 53 3.48 33.09 -1.50
N ARG A 54 4.16 31.97 -1.75
CA ARG A 54 5.28 31.84 -2.69
C ARG A 54 4.87 31.73 -4.15
N GLN A 55 3.57 31.59 -4.44
CA GLN A 55 3.06 31.31 -5.77
C GLN A 55 3.74 30.08 -6.39
N ALA A 56 3.88 29.01 -5.58
CA ALA A 56 4.46 27.76 -6.05
C ALA A 56 3.66 27.20 -7.22
N LEU A 57 4.33 26.53 -8.17
CA LEU A 57 3.71 26.01 -9.39
C LEU A 57 2.43 25.18 -9.12
N ARG A 58 2.47 24.31 -8.10
CA ARG A 58 1.33 23.46 -7.69
C ARG A 58 0.15 24.30 -7.19
N TRP A 59 0.43 25.36 -6.43
CA TRP A 59 -0.60 26.30 -6.02
C TRP A 59 -1.18 27.02 -7.24
N GLN A 60 -0.35 27.61 -8.11
CA GLN A 60 -0.83 28.37 -9.27
C GLN A 60 -1.74 27.53 -10.18
N GLN A 61 -1.41 26.25 -10.37
CA GLN A 61 -2.23 25.32 -11.16
C GLN A 61 -3.56 25.01 -10.47
N PHE A 62 -3.53 24.75 -9.15
CA PHE A 62 -4.75 24.53 -8.39
C PHE A 62 -5.64 25.78 -8.41
N ASP A 63 -5.04 26.95 -8.16
CA ASP A 63 -5.67 28.26 -8.18
C ASP A 63 -6.33 28.59 -9.53
N THR A 64 -5.63 28.34 -10.63
CA THR A 64 -6.16 28.54 -11.98
C THR A 64 -7.44 27.73 -12.21
N LEU A 65 -7.47 26.46 -11.75
CA LEU A 65 -8.64 25.60 -11.91
C LEU A 65 -9.80 26.03 -11.01
N MET A 66 -9.52 26.40 -9.77
CA MET A 66 -10.55 26.81 -8.80
C MET A 66 -11.16 28.16 -9.16
N THR A 67 -10.33 29.16 -9.48
CA THR A 67 -10.78 30.50 -9.90
C THR A 67 -11.43 30.47 -11.28
N GLY A 68 -10.95 29.59 -12.17
CA GLY A 68 -11.56 29.29 -13.47
C GLY A 68 -12.85 28.47 -13.39
N LYS A 69 -13.30 28.09 -12.18
CA LYS A 69 -14.51 27.29 -11.93
C LYS A 69 -14.54 25.98 -12.73
N ALA A 70 -13.37 25.34 -12.86
CA ALA A 70 -13.28 24.02 -13.47
C ALA A 70 -14.14 23.00 -12.71
N GLN A 71 -14.74 22.06 -13.44
CA GLN A 71 -15.49 20.99 -12.81
C GLN A 71 -14.53 20.01 -12.12
N MET A 72 -14.59 19.99 -10.78
CA MET A 72 -13.77 19.11 -9.96
C MET A 72 -14.50 17.79 -9.73
N PRO A 73 -13.93 16.62 -10.09
CA PRO A 73 -14.58 15.32 -9.87
C PRO A 73 -14.83 15.00 -8.40
N GLU A 74 -13.97 15.51 -7.51
CA GLU A 74 -14.13 15.46 -6.05
C GLU A 74 -14.36 16.88 -5.50
N GLN A 75 -15.52 17.45 -5.83
CA GLN A 75 -15.85 18.84 -5.57
C GLN A 75 -15.73 19.22 -4.08
N GLY A 76 -16.26 18.39 -3.16
CA GLY A 76 -16.19 18.68 -1.73
C GLY A 76 -14.76 18.75 -1.22
N PHE A 77 -13.91 17.81 -1.64
CA PHE A 77 -12.50 17.79 -1.28
C PHE A 77 -11.75 19.00 -1.84
N ALA A 78 -11.92 19.30 -3.13
CA ALA A 78 -11.22 20.41 -3.78
C ALA A 78 -11.62 21.78 -3.20
N LEU A 79 -12.93 22.04 -3.05
CA LEU A 79 -13.43 23.31 -2.50
C LEU A 79 -12.94 23.53 -1.06
N ALA A 80 -13.05 22.52 -0.20
CA ALA A 80 -12.64 22.63 1.20
C ALA A 80 -11.12 22.83 1.33
N LEU A 81 -10.31 22.07 0.57
CA LEU A 81 -8.85 22.23 0.57
C LEU A 81 -8.45 23.65 0.14
N TYR A 82 -9.06 24.14 -0.95
CA TYR A 82 -8.77 25.45 -1.49
C TYR A 82 -9.11 26.54 -0.47
N SER A 83 -10.31 26.50 0.12
CA SER A 83 -10.74 27.47 1.14
C SER A 83 -9.79 27.56 2.34
N GLN A 84 -9.34 26.41 2.86
CA GLN A 84 -8.40 26.35 3.98
C GLN A 84 -7.08 27.06 3.69
N VAL A 85 -6.63 27.00 2.44
CA VAL A 85 -5.31 27.48 2.02
C VAL A 85 -5.38 28.93 1.51
N SER A 86 -6.39 29.28 0.73
CA SER A 86 -6.63 30.64 0.26
C SER A 86 -7.02 31.57 1.40
N GLY A 87 -7.81 31.08 2.36
CA GLY A 87 -8.48 31.87 3.38
C GLY A 87 -9.83 32.45 2.92
N GLU A 88 -10.30 32.08 1.72
CA GLU A 88 -11.56 32.55 1.16
C GLU A 88 -12.71 31.62 1.60
N SER A 89 -13.55 32.09 2.51
CA SER A 89 -14.65 31.31 3.09
C SER A 89 -15.71 30.89 2.07
N GLY A 90 -15.87 31.65 0.97
CA GLY A 90 -16.88 31.37 -0.06
C GLY A 90 -16.77 29.98 -0.69
N PHE A 91 -15.56 29.44 -0.79
CA PHE A 91 -15.35 28.06 -1.27
C PHE A 91 -15.82 27.02 -0.25
N CYS A 92 -15.65 27.26 1.05
CA CYS A 92 -16.23 26.41 2.08
C CYS A 92 -17.75 26.53 2.12
N ASP A 93 -18.33 27.70 1.88
CA ASP A 93 -19.79 27.87 1.78
C ASP A 93 -20.36 27.04 0.61
N GLU A 94 -19.66 27.00 -0.51
CA GLU A 94 -20.01 26.13 -1.64
C GLU A 94 -19.85 24.65 -1.30
N ALA A 95 -18.77 24.26 -0.61
CA ALA A 95 -18.53 22.89 -0.18
C ALA A 95 -19.63 22.39 0.76
N VAL A 96 -20.05 23.23 1.72
CA VAL A 96 -21.15 22.95 2.65
C VAL A 96 -22.46 22.79 1.88
N ARG A 97 -22.76 23.68 0.93
CA ARG A 97 -23.98 23.58 0.10
C ARG A 97 -24.01 22.29 -0.72
N TRP A 98 -22.87 21.92 -1.31
CA TRP A 98 -22.69 20.63 -2.01
C TRP A 98 -22.95 19.46 -1.04
N ALA A 99 -22.35 19.50 0.16
CA ALA A 99 -22.48 18.45 1.16
C ALA A 99 -23.90 18.31 1.74
N GLN A 100 -24.68 19.38 1.79
CA GLN A 100 -26.10 19.35 2.18
C GLN A 100 -27.01 18.86 1.06
N GLY A 101 -26.68 19.17 -0.19
CA GLY A 101 -27.42 18.73 -1.37
C GLY A 101 -26.93 17.38 -1.92
N THR A 102 -26.31 17.44 -3.09
CA THR A 102 -25.97 16.29 -3.95
C THR A 102 -24.79 15.45 -3.46
N GLY A 103 -24.01 15.91 -2.47
CA GLY A 103 -22.83 15.21 -1.98
C GLY A 103 -23.16 13.89 -1.29
N ALA A 104 -22.80 12.76 -1.89
CA ALA A 104 -23.07 11.42 -1.36
C ALA A 104 -21.82 10.69 -0.83
N ASP A 105 -20.62 11.15 -1.20
CA ASP A 105 -19.36 10.50 -0.86
C ASP A 105 -18.96 10.75 0.60
N LEU A 106 -18.93 9.70 1.43
CA LEU A 106 -18.71 9.81 2.88
C LEU A 106 -17.33 10.39 3.23
N ARG A 107 -16.28 10.03 2.47
CA ARG A 107 -14.95 10.64 2.64
C ARG A 107 -15.02 12.15 2.46
N GLN A 108 -15.57 12.64 1.36
CA GLN A 108 -15.67 14.07 1.09
C GLN A 108 -16.57 14.78 2.11
N LEU A 109 -17.69 14.17 2.53
CA LEU A 109 -18.54 14.73 3.58
C LEU A 109 -17.77 14.92 4.89
N ALA A 110 -16.92 13.96 5.27
CA ALA A 110 -16.09 14.06 6.47
C ALA A 110 -15.05 15.19 6.34
N LEU A 111 -14.40 15.32 5.18
CA LEU A 111 -13.44 16.40 4.92
C LEU A 111 -14.09 17.79 4.93
N VAL A 112 -15.25 17.94 4.29
CA VAL A 112 -15.99 19.21 4.30
C VAL A 112 -16.43 19.56 5.71
N PHE A 113 -16.97 18.60 6.45
CA PHE A 113 -17.37 18.83 7.84
C PHE A 113 -16.16 19.24 8.70
N ASP A 114 -15.04 18.52 8.61
CA ASP A 114 -13.85 18.80 9.41
C ASP A 114 -13.19 20.14 9.05
N TRP A 115 -13.08 20.47 7.76
CA TRP A 115 -12.33 21.63 7.30
C TRP A 115 -13.15 22.91 7.29
N CYS A 116 -14.45 22.83 6.99
CA CYS A 116 -15.29 24.01 6.82
C CYS A 116 -16.08 24.42 8.09
N GLN A 117 -15.63 24.01 9.28
CA GLN A 117 -16.28 24.39 10.55
C GLN A 117 -16.59 25.89 10.68
N PRO A 118 -15.68 26.82 10.32
CA PRO A 118 -15.99 28.25 10.44
C PRO A 118 -17.14 28.74 9.52
N SER A 119 -17.44 28.01 8.44
CA SER A 119 -18.53 28.31 7.50
C SER A 119 -19.85 27.60 7.85
N LEU A 120 -19.85 26.68 8.83
CA LEU A 120 -21.06 25.96 9.22
C LEU A 120 -21.90 26.80 10.18
N SER A 121 -23.15 27.10 9.81
CA SER A 121 -24.15 27.52 10.79
C SER A 121 -24.45 26.38 11.76
N THR A 122 -24.99 26.67 12.94
CA THR A 122 -25.38 25.65 13.93
C THR A 122 -26.29 24.59 13.30
N GLU A 123 -27.30 25.04 12.56
CA GLU A 123 -28.29 24.19 11.88
C GLU A 123 -27.65 23.35 10.75
N ALA A 124 -26.75 23.95 9.97
CA ALA A 124 -26.01 23.21 8.94
C ALA A 124 -25.08 22.16 9.55
N SER A 125 -24.41 22.51 10.66
CA SER A 125 -23.52 21.62 11.39
C SER A 125 -24.27 20.42 11.97
N GLU A 126 -25.44 20.63 12.56
CA GLU A 126 -26.31 19.56 13.08
C GLU A 126 -26.85 18.64 11.97
N ALA A 127 -27.30 19.23 10.85
CA ALA A 127 -27.80 18.47 9.71
C ALA A 127 -26.71 17.61 9.06
N MET A 128 -25.50 18.16 8.89
CA MET A 128 -24.36 17.43 8.36
C MET A 128 -23.86 16.35 9.31
N ALA A 129 -23.80 16.62 10.63
CA ALA A 129 -23.44 15.63 11.62
C ALA A 129 -24.41 14.43 11.60
N SER A 130 -25.71 14.72 11.62
CA SER A 130 -26.75 13.69 11.51
C SER A 130 -26.66 12.88 10.22
N ARG A 131 -26.26 13.52 9.11
CA ARG A 131 -26.04 12.84 7.83
C ARG A 131 -24.82 11.92 7.89
N LEU A 132 -23.70 12.38 8.46
CA LEU A 132 -22.49 11.57 8.64
C LEU A 132 -22.77 10.35 9.52
N GLU A 133 -23.45 10.51 10.65
CA GLU A 133 -23.83 9.40 11.53
C GLU A 133 -24.63 8.32 10.79
N ARG A 134 -25.65 8.73 10.02
CA ARG A 134 -26.44 7.80 9.20
C ARG A 134 -25.60 7.10 8.14
N SER A 135 -24.70 7.83 7.47
CA SER A 135 -23.82 7.26 6.44
C SER A 135 -22.81 6.28 7.01
N ILE A 136 -22.26 6.55 8.20
CA ILE A 136 -21.39 5.61 8.94
C ILE A 136 -22.16 4.33 9.25
N ALA A 137 -23.37 4.44 9.80
CA ALA A 137 -24.21 3.28 10.11
C ALA A 137 -24.53 2.45 8.86
N ALA A 138 -24.85 3.11 7.74
CA ALA A 138 -25.10 2.45 6.46
C ALA A 138 -23.84 1.74 5.92
N ALA A 139 -22.65 2.30 6.14
CA ALA A 139 -21.38 1.73 5.71
C ALA A 139 -20.79 0.69 6.69
N ALA A 140 -21.46 0.40 7.81
CA ALA A 140 -20.91 -0.42 8.90
C ALA A 140 -20.50 -1.84 8.46
N THR A 141 -21.23 -2.41 7.49
CA THR A 141 -20.98 -3.78 6.98
C THR A 141 -20.22 -3.80 5.67
N THR A 142 -19.95 -2.64 5.06
CA THR A 142 -19.22 -2.56 3.80
C THR A 142 -17.75 -2.95 4.05
N PRO A 143 -17.25 -4.02 3.40
CA PRO A 143 -15.89 -4.48 3.59
C PRO A 143 -14.89 -3.62 2.80
N GLY A 144 -13.60 -3.84 3.06
CA GLY A 144 -12.50 -3.25 2.30
C GLY A 144 -11.91 -1.99 2.92
N VAL A 145 -10.70 -1.65 2.49
CA VAL A 145 -9.95 -0.50 3.02
C VAL A 145 -10.67 0.84 2.77
N PRO A 146 -11.28 1.12 1.60
CA PRO A 146 -11.97 2.39 1.37
C PRO A 146 -13.16 2.61 2.31
N ALA A 147 -13.95 1.58 2.56
CA ALA A 147 -15.09 1.67 3.49
C ALA A 147 -14.64 1.82 4.96
N MET A 148 -13.49 1.24 5.33
CA MET A 148 -12.89 1.50 6.64
C MET A 148 -12.39 2.94 6.75
N ARG A 149 -11.71 3.45 5.72
CA ARG A 149 -11.27 4.84 5.65
C ARG A 149 -12.44 5.80 5.87
N ASP A 150 -13.51 5.64 5.11
CA ASP A 150 -14.66 6.55 5.18
C ASP A 150 -15.23 6.64 6.60
N ARG A 151 -15.33 5.50 7.29
CA ARG A 151 -15.78 5.44 8.69
C ARG A 151 -14.80 6.08 9.66
N VAL A 152 -13.50 5.82 9.51
CA VAL A 152 -12.45 6.42 10.36
C VAL A 152 -12.45 7.95 10.22
N LEU A 153 -12.47 8.47 9.00
CA LEU A 153 -12.47 9.92 8.75
C LEU A 153 -13.72 10.56 9.31
N ALA A 154 -14.90 9.97 9.08
CA ALA A 154 -16.15 10.50 9.61
C ALA A 154 -16.21 10.44 11.15
N ALA A 155 -15.70 9.36 11.78
CA ALA A 155 -15.62 9.25 13.24
C ALA A 155 -14.71 10.32 13.85
N ILE A 156 -13.55 10.61 13.24
CA ILE A 156 -12.66 11.69 13.69
C ILE A 156 -13.32 13.07 13.53
N ALA A 157 -13.95 13.31 12.38
CA ALA A 157 -14.66 14.56 12.11
C ALA A 157 -15.79 14.79 13.12
N LEU A 158 -16.49 13.73 13.55
CA LEU A 158 -17.58 13.79 14.51
C LEU A 158 -17.18 13.69 15.99
N GLY A 159 -15.89 13.57 16.31
CA GLY A 159 -15.40 13.16 17.63
C GLY A 159 -15.94 13.94 18.84
N GLU A 160 -16.21 15.24 18.71
CA GLU A 160 -16.82 16.05 19.78
C GLU A 160 -18.34 15.89 19.89
N ARG A 161 -19.02 15.56 18.78
CA ARG A 161 -20.48 15.50 18.71
C ARG A 161 -21.03 14.15 19.17
N VAL A 162 -20.38 13.05 18.79
CA VAL A 162 -20.76 11.69 19.16
C VAL A 162 -19.57 10.91 19.73
N PRO A 163 -18.98 11.38 20.85
CA PRO A 163 -17.69 10.90 21.35
C PRO A 163 -17.65 9.39 21.57
N ALA A 164 -18.67 8.81 22.20
CA ALA A 164 -18.69 7.39 22.51
C ALA A 164 -18.74 6.51 21.25
N GLU A 165 -19.51 6.91 20.23
CA GLU A 165 -19.64 6.14 18.99
C GLU A 165 -18.38 6.31 18.12
N SER A 166 -17.84 7.53 18.04
CA SER A 166 -16.56 7.79 17.38
C SER A 166 -15.43 6.95 17.99
N GLU A 167 -15.29 6.97 19.32
CA GLU A 167 -14.30 6.20 20.07
C GLU A 167 -14.40 4.69 19.73
N ARG A 168 -15.62 4.14 19.77
CA ARG A 168 -15.89 2.72 19.44
C ARG A 168 -15.47 2.37 18.01
N ILE A 169 -15.77 3.22 17.03
CA ILE A 169 -15.40 2.99 15.62
C ILE A 169 -13.87 3.01 15.46
N LEU A 170 -13.20 3.95 16.12
CA LEU A 170 -11.75 4.11 16.05
C LEU A 170 -11.00 2.98 16.73
N GLU A 171 -11.46 2.56 17.91
CA GLU A 171 -10.98 1.34 18.58
C GLU A 171 -11.16 0.11 17.67
N THR A 172 -12.34 -0.05 17.06
CA THR A 172 -12.60 -1.16 16.14
C THR A 172 -11.65 -1.13 14.94
N ALA A 173 -11.37 0.03 14.38
CA ALA A 173 -10.45 0.20 13.26
C ALA A 173 -9.02 -0.22 13.64
N VAL A 174 -8.52 0.21 14.80
CA VAL A 174 -7.14 -0.08 15.23
C VAL A 174 -7.00 -1.51 15.77
N GLU A 175 -7.81 -1.90 16.75
CA GLU A 175 -7.62 -3.15 17.48
C GLU A 175 -8.16 -4.35 16.69
N THR A 176 -9.37 -4.23 16.16
CA THR A 176 -10.03 -5.38 15.53
C THR A 176 -9.64 -5.50 14.07
N TRP A 177 -9.75 -4.42 13.28
CA TRP A 177 -9.48 -4.48 11.84
C TRP A 177 -7.98 -4.48 11.54
N TRP A 178 -7.22 -3.50 12.01
CA TRP A 178 -5.80 -3.41 11.69
C TRP A 178 -4.98 -4.50 12.38
N ARG A 179 -4.97 -4.51 13.71
CA ARG A 179 -4.16 -5.46 14.52
C ARG A 179 -4.71 -6.88 14.50
N GLY A 180 -6.03 -7.05 14.38
CA GLY A 180 -6.67 -8.37 14.35
C GLY A 180 -6.77 -9.03 12.97
N VAL A 181 -6.87 -8.24 11.89
CA VAL A 181 -7.11 -8.78 10.53
C VAL A 181 -5.97 -8.45 9.57
N ILE A 182 -5.69 -7.18 9.32
CA ILE A 182 -4.76 -6.76 8.24
C ILE A 182 -3.31 -7.14 8.55
N ALA A 183 -2.79 -6.70 9.70
CA ALA A 183 -1.41 -6.95 10.08
C ALA A 183 -1.11 -8.46 10.20
N PRO A 184 -1.95 -9.29 10.85
CA PRO A 184 -1.75 -10.74 10.87
C PRO A 184 -1.86 -11.38 9.49
N ALA A 185 -2.74 -10.91 8.60
CA ALA A 185 -2.82 -11.44 7.24
C ALA A 185 -1.51 -11.24 6.49
N ILE A 186 -0.96 -10.02 6.51
CA ILE A 186 0.33 -9.71 5.87
C ILE A 186 1.48 -10.46 6.54
N GLY A 187 1.49 -10.56 7.87
CA GLY A 187 2.47 -11.34 8.62
C GLY A 187 2.45 -12.83 8.27
N ASN A 188 1.27 -13.38 7.98
CA ASN A 188 1.07 -14.75 7.49
C ASN A 188 1.17 -14.86 5.95
N GLN A 189 1.87 -13.90 5.35
CA GLN A 189 2.18 -13.79 3.93
C GLN A 189 0.95 -13.66 3.01
N ARG A 190 -0.23 -13.31 3.52
CA ARG A 190 -1.43 -13.11 2.71
C ARG A 190 -1.49 -11.68 2.23
N ASP A 191 -1.75 -11.52 0.95
CA ASP A 191 -1.98 -10.21 0.36
C ASP A 191 -3.35 -9.68 0.80
N ALA A 192 -3.34 -8.82 1.82
CA ALA A 192 -4.55 -8.19 2.37
C ALA A 192 -4.76 -6.76 1.83
N LEU A 193 -3.85 -6.25 0.99
CA LEU A 193 -3.83 -4.87 0.52
C LEU A 193 -3.48 -4.81 -0.97
N THR A 194 -4.48 -4.50 -1.79
CA THR A 194 -4.28 -4.30 -3.22
C THR A 194 -3.70 -2.91 -3.52
N GLY A 195 -3.11 -2.75 -4.71
CA GLY A 195 -2.54 -1.47 -5.14
C GLY A 195 -3.57 -0.32 -5.16
N ASP A 196 -4.82 -0.61 -5.53
CA ASP A 196 -5.91 0.38 -5.61
C ASP A 196 -6.41 0.84 -4.23
N GLU A 197 -6.15 0.08 -3.17
CA GLU A 197 -6.57 0.40 -1.80
C GLU A 197 -5.60 1.30 -1.05
N MET A 198 -4.40 1.51 -1.61
CA MET A 198 -3.31 2.26 -0.98
C MET A 198 -3.64 3.72 -0.69
N PRO A 199 -4.34 4.48 -1.55
CA PRO A 199 -4.77 5.84 -1.21
C PRO A 199 -5.59 5.86 0.08
N ALA A 200 -6.54 4.93 0.22
CA ALA A 200 -7.39 4.84 1.40
C ALA A 200 -6.63 4.39 2.64
N LEU A 201 -5.69 3.45 2.48
CA LEU A 201 -4.82 3.02 3.57
C LEU A 201 -4.02 4.19 4.12
N PHE A 202 -3.32 4.95 3.28
CA PHE A 202 -2.48 6.05 3.75
C PHE A 202 -3.31 7.18 4.39
N GLU A 203 -4.53 7.43 3.91
CA GLU A 203 -5.46 8.33 4.58
C GLU A 203 -5.82 7.84 6.00
N ILE A 204 -6.06 6.53 6.20
CA ILE A 204 -6.25 5.97 7.56
C ILE A 204 -4.98 6.17 8.40
N LEU A 205 -3.81 5.82 7.86
CA LEU A 205 -2.54 5.92 8.60
C LEU A 205 -2.31 7.36 9.08
N HIS A 206 -2.41 8.34 8.18
CA HIS A 206 -2.26 9.76 8.55
C HIS A 206 -3.29 10.16 9.59
N ALA A 207 -4.58 9.88 9.36
CA ALA A 207 -5.63 10.29 10.30
C ALA A 207 -5.45 9.71 11.70
N VAL A 208 -5.11 8.42 11.81
CA VAL A 208 -4.88 7.75 13.10
C VAL A 208 -3.63 8.28 13.80
N ARG A 209 -2.51 8.41 13.10
CA ARG A 209 -1.27 8.93 13.69
C ARG A 209 -1.44 10.37 14.16
N ASP A 210 -2.06 11.20 13.33
CA ASP A 210 -2.21 12.62 13.58
C ASP A 210 -3.11 12.88 14.81
N ASN A 211 -4.12 12.05 15.04
CA ASN A 211 -5.07 12.24 16.14
C ASN A 211 -4.69 11.51 17.43
N PHE A 212 -4.02 10.35 17.34
CA PHE A 212 -3.76 9.47 18.50
C PHE A 212 -2.28 9.16 18.74
N GLY A 213 -1.38 9.60 17.85
CA GLY A 213 0.05 9.26 17.93
C GLY A 213 0.36 7.79 17.66
N ILE A 214 -0.62 7.01 17.19
CA ILE A 214 -0.47 5.58 16.91
C ILE A 214 0.11 5.40 15.50
N ASP A 215 1.31 4.81 15.39
CA ASP A 215 1.86 4.40 14.10
C ASP A 215 1.50 2.94 13.78
N LEU A 216 0.45 2.75 13.00
CA LEU A 216 -0.05 1.42 12.62
C LEU A 216 1.00 0.57 11.88
N ARG A 217 2.04 1.18 11.30
CA ARG A 217 3.13 0.45 10.63
C ARG A 217 3.95 -0.42 11.56
N GLU A 218 3.99 -0.09 12.86
CA GLU A 218 4.73 -0.85 13.88
C GLU A 218 4.22 -2.29 14.00
N SER A 219 2.99 -2.58 13.57
CA SER A 219 2.45 -3.94 13.54
C SER A 219 3.12 -4.83 12.47
N ILE A 220 3.64 -4.24 11.40
CA ILE A 220 4.26 -4.94 10.25
C ILE A 220 5.42 -4.13 9.65
N PRO A 221 6.47 -3.81 10.43
CA PRO A 221 7.48 -2.84 10.04
C PRO A 221 8.26 -3.23 8.78
N GLY A 222 8.49 -4.55 8.59
CA GLY A 222 9.16 -5.05 7.39
C GLY A 222 8.38 -4.74 6.10
N TYR A 223 7.06 -4.85 6.12
CA TYR A 223 6.22 -4.55 4.96
C TYR A 223 6.37 -3.09 4.54
N PHE A 224 6.23 -2.16 5.50
CA PHE A 224 6.32 -0.73 5.23
C PHE A 224 7.74 -0.25 4.89
N ARG A 225 8.77 -0.92 5.39
CA ARG A 225 10.16 -0.64 4.99
C ARG A 225 10.38 -0.90 3.50
N ASP A 226 9.85 -2.01 2.98
CA ASP A 226 10.12 -2.45 1.61
C ASP A 226 9.11 -1.87 0.60
N LEU A 227 7.96 -1.39 1.08
CA LEU A 227 6.87 -0.84 0.27
C LEU A 227 7.29 0.30 -0.67
N PRO A 228 8.09 1.32 -0.29
CA PRO A 228 8.45 2.39 -1.21
C PRO A 228 9.22 1.90 -2.44
N LEU A 229 10.17 0.97 -2.27
CA LEU A 229 10.90 0.37 -3.39
C LEU A 229 9.99 -0.51 -4.25
N GLN A 230 9.09 -1.27 -3.62
CA GLN A 230 8.11 -2.06 -4.36
C GLN A 230 7.22 -1.18 -5.23
N ARG A 231 6.74 -0.04 -4.70
CA ARG A 231 5.91 0.90 -5.45
C ARG A 231 6.70 1.59 -6.57
N LEU A 232 7.93 2.01 -6.30
CA LEU A 232 8.83 2.56 -7.31
C LEU A 232 9.05 1.58 -8.49
N LEU A 233 9.31 0.31 -8.19
CA LEU A 233 9.56 -0.72 -9.22
C LEU A 233 8.29 -1.23 -9.89
N SER A 234 7.10 -0.90 -9.36
CA SER A 234 5.83 -1.29 -9.96
C SER A 234 5.42 -0.45 -11.16
N TYR A 235 6.09 0.67 -11.45
CA TYR A 235 5.81 1.48 -12.65
C TYR A 235 6.46 0.88 -13.89
N TYR A 236 5.73 0.91 -15.01
CA TYR A 236 6.33 0.64 -16.31
C TYR A 236 7.39 1.71 -16.66
N PRO A 237 8.45 1.34 -17.40
CA PRO A 237 9.55 2.26 -17.71
C PRO A 237 9.14 3.49 -18.53
N SER A 238 8.35 3.31 -19.59
CA SER A 238 7.98 4.40 -20.50
C SER A 238 6.87 5.27 -19.91
N SER A 239 6.96 6.57 -20.14
CA SER A 239 5.87 7.49 -19.79
C SER A 239 4.70 7.35 -20.76
N TYR A 240 3.53 7.77 -20.30
CA TYR A 240 2.33 7.88 -21.11
C TYR A 240 1.92 9.35 -21.23
N SER A 241 1.92 9.89 -22.45
CA SER A 241 1.55 11.28 -22.70
C SER A 241 0.02 11.46 -22.70
N ALA A 242 -0.46 12.45 -21.97
CA ALA A 242 -1.84 12.91 -22.02
C ALA A 242 -1.89 14.40 -22.39
N SER A 243 -3.10 14.95 -22.51
CA SER A 243 -3.31 16.36 -22.86
C SER A 243 -2.68 17.34 -21.86
N GLU A 244 -2.67 16.98 -20.58
CA GLU A 244 -2.35 17.87 -19.47
C GLU A 244 -0.91 17.69 -18.94
N ASN A 245 -0.39 16.46 -18.95
CA ASN A 245 0.93 16.08 -18.44
C ASN A 245 1.31 14.66 -18.90
N GLU A 246 2.48 14.18 -18.48
CA GLU A 246 2.88 12.79 -18.63
C GLU A 246 2.52 11.97 -17.39
N TYR A 247 2.26 10.68 -17.57
CA TYR A 247 1.92 9.75 -16.50
C TYR A 247 2.93 8.61 -16.44
N HIS A 248 3.33 8.26 -15.22
CA HIS A 248 3.90 6.95 -14.95
C HIS A 248 2.75 5.97 -14.72
N ILE A 249 2.68 4.92 -15.54
CA ILE A 249 1.61 3.93 -15.47
C ILE A 249 2.04 2.81 -14.52
N PRO A 250 1.31 2.58 -13.41
CA PRO A 250 1.60 1.47 -12.51
C PRO A 250 1.19 0.14 -13.15
N ALA A 251 1.91 -0.92 -12.80
CA ALA A 251 1.53 -2.28 -13.14
C ALA A 251 0.29 -2.69 -12.34
N LEU A 252 -0.73 -3.12 -13.07
CA LEU A 252 -2.03 -3.52 -12.54
C LEU A 252 -2.46 -4.82 -13.21
N LYS A 253 -3.17 -5.66 -12.48
CA LYS A 253 -3.58 -6.99 -12.95
C LYS A 253 -4.46 -6.88 -14.20
N GLY A 254 -4.25 -7.80 -15.15
CA GLY A 254 -5.11 -7.96 -16.33
C GLY A 254 -4.63 -7.22 -17.58
N GLY A 255 -3.62 -6.36 -17.45
CA GLY A 255 -3.14 -5.51 -18.54
C GLY A 255 -4.23 -4.56 -19.08
N GLY A 256 -4.04 -4.07 -20.31
CA GLY A 256 -4.99 -3.20 -21.01
C GLY A 256 -4.50 -1.77 -21.20
N GLU A 257 -5.41 -0.93 -21.70
CA GLU A 257 -5.14 0.50 -21.87
C GLU A 257 -4.89 1.18 -20.52
N PRO A 258 -3.93 2.13 -20.44
CA PRO A 258 -3.67 2.86 -19.21
C PRO A 258 -4.89 3.63 -18.69
N ASP A 259 -5.25 3.39 -17.42
CA ASP A 259 -6.24 4.18 -16.70
C ASP A 259 -5.55 5.34 -15.98
N LEU A 260 -5.69 6.55 -16.52
CA LEU A 260 -5.06 7.75 -15.99
C LEU A 260 -5.58 8.16 -14.61
N ARG A 261 -6.84 7.83 -14.30
CA ARG A 261 -7.41 8.12 -12.98
C ARG A 261 -6.79 7.19 -11.93
N ARG A 262 -6.64 5.91 -12.26
CA ARG A 262 -5.92 4.95 -11.40
C ARG A 262 -4.45 5.31 -11.27
N ALA A 263 -3.79 5.75 -12.34
CA ALA A 263 -2.40 6.23 -12.27
C ALA A 263 -2.27 7.44 -11.33
N ALA A 264 -3.20 8.41 -11.41
CA ALA A 264 -3.24 9.56 -10.50
C ALA A 264 -3.45 9.14 -9.03
N LEU A 265 -4.38 8.23 -8.75
CA LEU A 265 -4.58 7.70 -7.39
C LEU A 265 -3.36 6.93 -6.87
N PHE A 266 -2.73 6.13 -7.73
CA PHE A 266 -1.53 5.38 -7.36
C PHE A 266 -0.38 6.33 -7.00
N ARG A 267 -0.19 7.39 -7.79
CA ARG A 267 0.75 8.47 -7.48
C ARG A 267 0.38 9.24 -6.20
N ALA A 268 -0.90 9.53 -5.99
CA ALA A 268 -1.37 10.20 -4.77
C ALA A 268 -1.06 9.36 -3.51
N ALA A 269 -1.22 8.04 -3.59
CA ALA A 269 -0.81 7.12 -2.52
C ALA A 269 0.71 7.19 -2.27
N ASP A 270 1.53 7.26 -3.31
CA ASP A 270 2.98 7.36 -3.18
C ASP A 270 3.42 8.68 -2.55
N LEU A 271 2.82 9.80 -2.95
CA LEU A 271 3.05 11.10 -2.33
C LEU A 271 2.64 11.07 -0.85
N SER A 272 1.52 10.44 -0.53
CA SER A 272 1.04 10.29 0.84
C SER A 272 1.95 9.39 1.68
N LEU A 273 2.46 8.29 1.12
CA LEU A 273 3.45 7.41 1.73
C LEU A 273 4.73 8.16 2.08
N VAL A 274 5.28 8.89 1.11
CA VAL A 274 6.51 9.67 1.32
C VAL A 274 6.30 10.79 2.34
N ALA A 275 5.12 11.44 2.33
CA ALA A 275 4.77 12.42 3.37
C ALA A 275 4.60 11.77 4.76
N TYR A 276 4.22 10.49 4.82
CA TYR A 276 4.10 9.75 6.07
C TYR A 276 5.47 9.40 6.65
N ASP A 277 6.40 8.93 5.82
CA ASP A 277 7.74 8.50 6.23
C ASP A 277 8.83 9.11 5.35
N PRO A 278 9.14 10.40 5.52
CA PRO A 278 10.06 11.11 4.64
C PRO A 278 11.54 10.76 4.89
N ASN A 279 11.85 10.10 6.00
CA ASN A 279 13.23 9.91 6.46
C ASN A 279 13.83 8.57 6.05
N SER A 280 13.01 7.59 5.62
CA SER A 280 13.55 6.31 5.15
C SER A 280 14.23 6.48 3.80
N LYS A 281 15.33 5.73 3.60
CA LYS A 281 16.11 5.77 2.35
C LYS A 281 15.27 5.37 1.15
N GLU A 282 14.42 4.37 1.34
CA GLU A 282 13.50 3.83 0.34
C GLU A 282 12.48 4.88 -0.09
N SER A 283 11.89 5.62 0.88
CA SER A 283 11.01 6.75 0.58
C SER A 283 11.73 7.89 -0.16
N GLN A 284 13.01 8.13 0.11
CA GLN A 284 13.77 9.18 -0.59
C GLN A 284 14.03 8.84 -2.06
N PHE A 285 14.24 7.56 -2.41
CA PHE A 285 14.28 7.14 -3.81
C PHE A 285 12.93 7.34 -4.50
N LEU A 286 11.85 6.92 -3.82
CA LEU A 286 10.50 7.11 -4.33
C LEU A 286 10.18 8.61 -4.51
N LEU A 287 10.60 9.48 -3.57
CA LEU A 287 10.45 10.92 -3.70
C LEU A 287 11.18 11.47 -4.93
N GLY A 288 12.43 11.05 -5.17
CA GLY A 288 13.20 11.46 -6.35
C GLY A 288 12.54 11.06 -7.67
N TRP A 289 11.81 9.95 -7.69
CA TRP A 289 10.97 9.54 -8.82
C TRP A 289 9.72 10.40 -8.97
N LEU A 290 9.02 10.67 -7.87
CA LEU A 290 7.76 11.41 -7.88
C LEU A 290 7.93 12.90 -8.21
N MET A 291 9.01 13.55 -7.76
CA MET A 291 9.18 15.01 -7.89
C MET A 291 9.61 15.48 -9.29
N ARG A 292 9.57 14.62 -10.29
CA ARG A 292 9.82 14.97 -11.70
C ARG A 292 8.69 15.85 -12.26
N ASP A 293 9.06 17.03 -12.78
CA ASP A 293 8.11 18.04 -13.28
C ASP A 293 7.13 17.58 -14.38
N PRO A 294 7.53 16.73 -15.36
CA PRO A 294 6.61 16.26 -16.41
C PRO A 294 5.41 15.45 -15.85
N PHE A 295 5.55 14.90 -14.65
CA PHE A 295 4.59 14.00 -14.01
C PHE A 295 3.74 14.67 -12.92
N LEU A 296 3.85 16.00 -12.77
CA LEU A 296 2.98 16.75 -11.88
C LEU A 296 1.51 16.51 -12.31
N MET A 297 0.66 16.08 -11.38
CA MET A 297 -0.76 15.85 -11.69
C MET A 297 -1.51 17.18 -11.89
N ARG A 298 -1.72 17.58 -13.15
CA ARG A 298 -2.32 18.89 -13.50
C ARG A 298 -3.82 18.84 -13.74
N SER A 299 -4.39 17.65 -13.87
CA SER A 299 -5.83 17.48 -14.10
C SER A 299 -6.67 17.94 -12.91
N SER A 300 -7.94 18.30 -13.15
CA SER A 300 -8.89 18.65 -12.09
C SER A 300 -9.10 17.54 -11.05
N PHE A 301 -8.84 16.29 -11.43
CA PHE A 301 -8.84 15.17 -10.50
C PHE A 301 -7.56 15.11 -9.65
N GLY A 302 -6.39 15.24 -10.26
CA GLY A 302 -5.11 14.97 -9.60
C GLY A 302 -4.52 16.16 -8.83
N ILE A 303 -4.82 17.40 -9.25
CA ILE A 303 -4.20 18.59 -8.64
C ILE A 303 -4.50 18.75 -7.13
N PRO A 304 -5.69 18.42 -6.58
CA PRO A 304 -5.91 18.53 -5.14
C PRO A 304 -5.05 17.55 -4.35
N TYR A 305 -4.80 16.35 -4.90
CA TYR A 305 -3.92 15.35 -4.29
C TYR A 305 -2.45 15.74 -4.39
N GLU A 306 -2.00 16.23 -5.55
CA GLU A 306 -0.63 16.72 -5.74
C GLU A 306 -0.35 17.87 -4.75
N PHE A 307 -1.28 18.83 -4.65
CA PHE A 307 -1.13 19.95 -3.73
C PHE A 307 -1.18 19.53 -2.26
N LEU A 308 -2.10 18.64 -1.89
CA LEU A 308 -2.21 18.14 -0.51
C LEU A 308 -0.97 17.36 -0.10
N TRP A 309 -0.48 16.41 -0.89
CA TRP A 309 0.52 15.45 -0.42
C TRP A 309 1.95 15.80 -0.77
N ALA A 310 2.21 16.40 -1.94
CA ALA A 310 3.56 16.68 -2.37
C ALA A 310 4.29 17.63 -1.41
N ASN A 311 5.59 17.40 -1.25
CA ASN A 311 6.47 18.29 -0.54
C ASN A 311 7.83 18.35 -1.27
N PRO A 312 8.02 19.33 -2.18
CA PRO A 312 9.22 19.42 -3.01
C PRO A 312 10.47 19.84 -2.22
N TYR A 313 10.33 20.19 -0.93
CA TYR A 313 11.43 20.60 -0.08
C TYR A 313 12.09 19.45 0.68
N MET A 314 11.55 18.23 0.57
CA MET A 314 12.16 17.06 1.19
C MET A 314 13.32 16.56 0.31
N PRO A 315 14.43 16.10 0.92
CA PRO A 315 15.56 15.60 0.16
C PRO A 315 15.18 14.28 -0.53
N GLY A 316 15.22 14.25 -1.86
CA GLY A 316 15.08 13.03 -2.66
C GLY A 316 16.44 12.46 -3.05
N LEU A 317 16.54 11.13 -3.10
CA LEU A 317 17.67 10.44 -3.71
C LEU A 317 17.39 10.19 -5.19
N SER A 318 18.44 10.20 -6.01
CA SER A 318 18.33 9.80 -7.41
C SER A 318 17.90 8.33 -7.52
N TYR A 319 16.77 8.07 -8.16
CA TYR A 319 16.26 6.71 -8.37
C TYR A 319 17.17 5.87 -9.27
N TYR A 320 18.09 6.47 -10.03
CA TYR A 320 19.12 5.73 -10.79
C TYR A 320 20.02 4.84 -9.90
N HIS A 321 20.09 5.12 -8.60
CA HIS A 321 20.82 4.30 -7.62
C HIS A 321 19.92 3.34 -6.83
N ALA A 322 18.61 3.30 -7.12
CA ALA A 322 17.72 2.34 -6.51
C ALA A 322 17.96 0.93 -7.10
N PRO A 323 17.73 -0.15 -6.32
CA PRO A 323 17.84 -1.52 -6.81
C PRO A 323 16.97 -1.77 -8.04
N LEU A 324 17.46 -2.60 -8.95
CA LEU A 324 16.74 -3.01 -10.16
C LEU A 324 15.81 -4.20 -9.95
N VAL A 325 15.81 -4.78 -8.75
CA VAL A 325 15.05 -5.98 -8.38
C VAL A 325 14.48 -5.79 -6.98
N GLN A 326 13.19 -6.11 -6.82
CA GLN A 326 12.51 -6.16 -5.54
C GLN A 326 11.62 -7.40 -5.49
N HIS A 327 11.93 -8.30 -4.55
CA HIS A 327 11.09 -9.45 -4.20
C HIS A 327 10.56 -9.25 -2.79
N ASP A 328 9.23 -9.19 -2.65
CA ASP A 328 8.57 -9.24 -1.35
C ASP A 328 7.87 -10.60 -1.20
N SER A 329 8.52 -11.50 -0.45
CA SER A 329 8.01 -12.84 -0.16
C SER A 329 6.78 -12.84 0.76
N ARG A 330 6.48 -11.73 1.44
CA ARG A 330 5.29 -11.63 2.30
C ARG A 330 4.02 -11.41 1.49
N VAL A 331 4.12 -10.78 0.33
CA VAL A 331 2.95 -10.60 -0.55
C VAL A 331 3.08 -11.36 -1.86
N GLY A 332 4.19 -12.09 -2.04
CA GLY A 332 4.41 -12.92 -3.23
C GLY A 332 4.53 -12.09 -4.51
N ARG A 333 5.22 -10.95 -4.43
CA ARG A 333 5.38 -10.02 -5.55
C ARG A 333 6.84 -9.84 -5.91
N LEU A 334 7.14 -9.81 -7.20
CA LEU A 334 8.49 -9.64 -7.74
C LEU A 334 8.46 -8.61 -8.87
N PHE A 335 9.33 -7.60 -8.79
CA PHE A 335 9.51 -6.60 -9.83
C PHE A 335 10.98 -6.52 -10.21
N LEU A 336 11.28 -6.49 -11.51
CA LEU A 336 12.63 -6.36 -12.04
C LEU A 336 12.63 -5.41 -13.24
N ARG A 337 13.73 -4.69 -13.43
CA ARG A 337 13.97 -3.89 -14.64
C ARG A 337 15.44 -3.93 -15.05
N SER A 338 15.74 -3.70 -16.32
CA SER A 338 17.12 -3.77 -16.85
C SER A 338 17.95 -2.52 -16.54
N SER A 339 17.32 -1.36 -16.51
CA SER A 339 17.90 -0.05 -16.15
C SER A 339 16.77 0.90 -15.74
N TRP A 340 17.10 2.13 -15.33
CA TRP A 340 16.11 3.16 -15.00
C TRP A 340 15.65 4.01 -16.21
N ASP A 341 16.15 3.68 -17.41
CA ASP A 341 15.81 4.37 -18.65
C ASP A 341 14.39 4.01 -19.14
N GLU A 342 13.85 4.82 -20.04
CA GLU A 342 12.48 4.68 -20.56
C GLU A 342 12.30 3.50 -21.53
N ASP A 343 13.40 3.01 -22.12
CA ASP A 343 13.42 1.83 -23.01
C ASP A 343 13.80 0.52 -22.31
N ALA A 344 13.88 0.56 -20.97
CA ALA A 344 14.21 -0.60 -20.16
C ALA A 344 13.23 -1.76 -20.39
N THR A 345 13.75 -2.99 -20.35
CA THR A 345 12.91 -4.17 -20.19
C THR A 345 12.49 -4.25 -18.74
N TRP A 346 11.21 -4.44 -18.50
CA TRP A 346 10.62 -4.56 -17.18
C TRP A 346 9.82 -5.86 -17.05
N LEU A 347 9.83 -6.43 -15.86
CA LEU A 347 9.10 -7.62 -15.51
C LEU A 347 8.42 -7.42 -14.15
N GLY A 348 7.15 -7.79 -14.07
CA GLY A 348 6.40 -7.84 -12.82
C GLY A 348 5.68 -9.17 -12.70
N TYR A 349 5.82 -9.83 -11.55
CA TYR A 349 5.03 -10.98 -11.17
C TYR A 349 4.26 -10.67 -9.89
N PHE A 350 2.94 -10.60 -10.00
CA PHE A 350 2.04 -10.28 -8.90
C PHE A 350 0.64 -10.81 -9.23
N ASP A 351 -0.15 -11.11 -8.20
CA ASP A 351 -1.51 -11.67 -8.35
C ASP A 351 -1.60 -12.92 -9.25
N GLY A 352 -0.52 -13.70 -9.31
CA GLY A 352 -0.39 -14.89 -10.15
C GLY A 352 -0.12 -14.63 -11.64
N GLU A 353 0.12 -13.38 -12.03
CA GLU A 353 0.31 -12.94 -13.41
C GLU A 353 1.75 -12.47 -13.65
N LEU A 354 2.38 -12.96 -14.72
CA LEU A 354 3.66 -12.44 -15.20
C LEU A 354 3.40 -11.43 -16.32
N GLN A 355 3.81 -10.19 -16.08
CA GLN A 355 3.80 -9.11 -17.05
C GLN A 355 5.23 -8.78 -17.47
N VAL A 356 5.43 -8.58 -18.77
CA VAL A 356 6.70 -8.15 -19.35
C VAL A 356 6.45 -6.93 -20.22
N PHE A 357 7.16 -5.85 -19.96
CA PHE A 357 7.13 -4.64 -20.76
C PHE A 357 8.48 -4.47 -21.45
N ALA A 358 8.46 -4.34 -22.77
CA ALA A 358 9.65 -4.15 -23.60
C ALA A 358 9.33 -3.24 -24.79
N LYS A 359 10.24 -3.17 -25.77
CA LYS A 359 10.08 -2.32 -26.98
C LYS A 359 8.81 -2.57 -27.78
N ASP A 360 8.23 -3.77 -27.68
CA ASP A 360 6.98 -4.16 -28.34
C ASP A 360 5.74 -4.03 -27.44
N GLY A 361 5.87 -3.35 -26.31
CA GLY A 361 4.79 -3.05 -25.38
C GLY A 361 4.63 -4.08 -24.26
N LEU A 362 3.47 -4.02 -23.60
CA LEU A 362 3.11 -4.90 -22.49
C LEU A 362 2.65 -6.27 -23.00
N LYS A 363 3.20 -7.34 -22.42
CA LYS A 363 2.81 -8.72 -22.67
C LYS A 363 2.47 -9.46 -21.39
N LEU A 364 1.39 -10.22 -21.44
CA LEU A 364 0.92 -11.10 -20.38
C LEU A 364 1.42 -12.53 -20.65
N ILE A 365 2.39 -13.00 -19.87
CA ILE A 365 2.96 -14.34 -20.00
C ILE A 365 2.25 -15.29 -19.04
N ARG A 366 1.31 -16.08 -19.56
CA ARG A 366 0.59 -17.08 -18.75
C ARG A 366 1.35 -18.40 -18.63
N GLN A 367 2.07 -18.77 -19.68
CA GLN A 367 2.87 -19.99 -19.74
C GLN A 367 4.10 -19.74 -20.61
N GLN A 368 5.24 -20.27 -20.19
CA GLN A 368 6.47 -20.30 -20.97
C GLN A 368 7.24 -21.56 -20.59
N PRO A 369 7.86 -22.27 -21.55
CA PRO A 369 8.72 -23.40 -21.24
C PRO A 369 9.87 -22.97 -20.31
N ALA A 370 10.14 -23.75 -19.26
CA ALA A 370 11.25 -23.47 -18.34
C ALA A 370 12.63 -23.42 -19.04
N SER A 371 12.76 -24.02 -20.22
CA SER A 371 13.94 -23.94 -21.09
C SER A 371 14.17 -22.58 -21.75
N LYS A 372 13.24 -21.63 -21.62
CA LYS A 372 13.37 -20.26 -22.11
C LYS A 372 13.31 -19.25 -20.95
N PRO A 373 14.34 -19.18 -20.08
CA PRO A 373 14.41 -18.19 -19.02
C PRO A 373 14.42 -16.77 -19.60
N ILE A 374 13.74 -15.85 -18.93
CA ILE A 374 13.82 -14.41 -19.22
C ILE A 374 15.01 -13.87 -18.42
N ARG A 375 16.04 -13.37 -19.11
CA ARG A 375 17.25 -12.82 -18.47
C ARG A 375 17.21 -11.30 -18.48
N LEU A 376 17.35 -10.70 -17.30
CA LEU A 376 17.54 -9.27 -17.10
C LEU A 376 18.86 -9.06 -16.34
N GLY A 377 19.91 -8.68 -17.07
CA GLY A 377 21.25 -8.55 -16.50
C GLY A 377 21.76 -9.88 -15.92
N ASP A 378 22.08 -9.85 -14.64
CA ASP A 378 22.58 -10.98 -13.85
C ASP A 378 21.45 -11.74 -13.11
N VAL A 379 20.20 -11.54 -13.50
CA VAL A 379 19.05 -12.25 -12.94
C VAL A 379 18.31 -13.00 -14.03
N ALA A 380 17.87 -14.22 -13.73
CA ALA A 380 16.99 -15.01 -14.60
C ALA A 380 15.63 -15.24 -13.92
N VAL A 381 14.57 -15.18 -14.72
CA VAL A 381 13.21 -15.50 -14.32
C VAL A 381 12.74 -16.70 -15.12
N VAL A 382 12.21 -17.70 -14.42
CA VAL A 382 11.78 -18.97 -15.00
C VAL A 382 10.32 -19.21 -14.62
N MET A 383 9.45 -19.34 -15.62
CA MET A 383 8.10 -19.86 -15.41
C MET A 383 8.18 -21.37 -15.18
N ALA A 384 7.86 -21.78 -13.97
CA ALA A 384 7.95 -23.14 -13.47
C ALA A 384 6.57 -23.85 -13.40
N SER A 385 5.50 -23.18 -13.84
CA SER A 385 4.14 -23.71 -13.80
C SER A 385 4.00 -24.98 -14.64
N GLY A 386 3.48 -26.04 -14.02
CA GLY A 386 3.13 -27.29 -14.70
C GLY A 386 4.29 -28.23 -15.08
N ALA A 387 5.55 -27.84 -14.87
CA ALA A 387 6.72 -28.69 -15.13
C ALA A 387 7.29 -29.24 -13.83
N SER A 388 7.33 -30.57 -13.67
CA SER A 388 8.06 -31.24 -12.58
C SER A 388 8.53 -32.62 -13.05
N PRO A 389 9.84 -32.94 -12.99
CA PRO A 389 10.94 -32.08 -12.54
C PRO A 389 11.26 -30.97 -13.54
N ILE A 390 11.65 -29.80 -13.04
CA ILE A 390 12.18 -28.69 -13.85
C ILE A 390 13.67 -28.92 -14.02
N GLN A 391 14.15 -28.83 -15.25
CA GLN A 391 15.57 -28.88 -15.57
C GLN A 391 15.97 -27.51 -16.10
N LEU A 392 16.96 -26.90 -15.46
CA LEU A 392 17.56 -25.66 -15.89
C LEU A 392 19.00 -25.93 -16.30
N ASP A 393 19.37 -25.47 -17.48
CA ASP A 393 20.76 -25.44 -17.89
C ASP A 393 21.55 -24.47 -17.00
N GLY A 394 22.87 -24.66 -16.92
CA GLY A 394 23.73 -23.75 -16.17
C GLY A 394 23.62 -22.34 -16.74
N MET A 395 23.21 -21.38 -15.90
CA MET A 395 23.10 -19.97 -16.28
C MET A 395 24.17 -19.15 -15.58
N ASP A 396 24.78 -18.21 -16.31
CA ASP A 396 25.64 -17.19 -15.74
C ASP A 396 24.80 -16.02 -15.22
N VAL A 397 24.26 -16.18 -14.01
CA VAL A 397 23.43 -15.21 -13.28
C VAL A 397 23.74 -15.30 -11.79
N ARG A 398 23.54 -14.20 -11.05
CA ARG A 398 23.65 -14.15 -9.58
C ARG A 398 22.38 -14.64 -8.89
N ALA A 399 21.22 -14.54 -9.54
CA ALA A 399 19.96 -15.01 -8.98
C ALA A 399 19.03 -15.63 -10.03
N ILE A 400 18.24 -16.62 -9.61
CA ILE A 400 17.14 -17.22 -10.38
C ILE A 400 15.86 -17.09 -9.57
N TYR A 401 14.80 -16.56 -10.18
CA TYR A 401 13.45 -16.58 -9.62
C TYR A 401 12.60 -17.61 -10.37
N LEU A 402 12.10 -18.60 -9.64
CA LEU A 402 11.15 -19.58 -10.15
C LEU A 402 9.73 -19.09 -9.84
N LEU A 403 8.89 -18.96 -10.87
CA LEU A 403 7.54 -18.39 -10.76
C LEU A 403 6.45 -19.42 -11.09
N GLY A 404 5.25 -19.20 -10.57
CA GLY A 404 4.09 -20.05 -10.85
C GLY A 404 4.19 -21.44 -10.20
N LEU A 405 4.98 -21.57 -9.14
CA LEU A 405 5.00 -22.75 -8.28
C LEU A 405 3.74 -22.79 -7.41
N ARG A 406 3.46 -23.95 -6.78
CA ARG A 406 2.34 -24.05 -5.85
C ARG A 406 2.68 -23.30 -4.56
N PRO A 407 1.89 -22.30 -4.14
CA PRO A 407 2.13 -21.56 -2.91
C PRO A 407 2.31 -22.47 -1.69
N GLY A 408 3.34 -22.19 -0.86
CA GLY A 408 3.66 -22.96 0.35
C GLY A 408 4.18 -24.38 0.12
N ALA A 409 4.36 -24.83 -1.12
CA ALA A 409 4.94 -26.14 -1.40
C ALA A 409 6.47 -26.12 -1.24
N VAL A 410 7.02 -27.25 -0.81
CA VAL A 410 8.47 -27.44 -0.64
C VAL A 410 9.04 -28.07 -1.90
N TYR A 411 10.11 -27.49 -2.41
CA TYR A 411 10.84 -27.92 -3.59
C TYR A 411 12.26 -28.35 -3.21
N GLU A 412 12.68 -29.50 -3.72
CA GLU A 412 14.06 -29.98 -3.65
C GLU A 412 14.83 -29.46 -4.86
N ILE A 413 15.96 -28.82 -4.62
CA ILE A 413 16.83 -28.23 -5.63
C ILE A 413 18.15 -28.96 -5.60
N ARG A 414 18.46 -29.68 -6.68
CA ARG A 414 19.69 -30.46 -6.82
C ARG A 414 20.62 -29.83 -7.83
N GLY A 415 21.85 -29.57 -7.41
CA GLY A 415 22.95 -29.22 -8.31
C GLY A 415 23.63 -30.46 -8.89
N ALA A 416 24.41 -30.28 -9.95
CA ALA A 416 25.13 -31.37 -10.63
C ALA A 416 26.17 -32.10 -9.75
N ASN A 417 26.57 -31.55 -8.60
CA ASN A 417 27.47 -32.19 -7.63
C ASN A 417 26.75 -33.11 -6.63
N GLY A 418 25.43 -33.27 -6.75
CA GLY A 418 24.62 -34.13 -5.88
C GLY A 418 24.13 -33.48 -4.58
N GLY A 419 24.56 -32.24 -4.28
CA GLY A 419 24.02 -31.47 -3.16
C GLY A 419 22.56 -31.10 -3.39
N ALA A 420 21.72 -31.25 -2.36
CA ALA A 420 20.30 -30.94 -2.40
C ALA A 420 19.93 -29.92 -1.31
N THR A 421 19.31 -28.82 -1.70
CA THR A 421 18.68 -27.87 -0.77
C THR A 421 17.16 -27.97 -0.88
N ARG A 422 16.45 -27.48 0.15
CA ARG A 422 14.99 -27.42 0.18
C ARG A 422 14.57 -25.97 0.30
N GLU A 423 13.73 -25.54 -0.62
CA GLU A 423 13.16 -24.21 -0.62
C GLU A 423 11.64 -24.29 -0.57
N THR A 424 11.00 -23.31 0.06
CA THR A 424 9.54 -23.23 0.11
C THR A 424 9.09 -22.09 -0.79
N ALA A 425 8.13 -22.36 -1.67
CA ALA A 425 7.52 -21.30 -2.47
C ALA A 425 6.70 -20.37 -1.56
N ASP A 426 6.87 -19.06 -1.73
CA ASP A 426 6.08 -18.07 -1.02
C ASP A 426 4.60 -18.10 -1.43
N ASN A 427 3.79 -17.21 -0.86
CA ASN A 427 2.36 -17.19 -1.16
C ASN A 427 2.01 -16.75 -2.60
N GLY A 428 2.94 -16.13 -3.31
CA GLY A 428 2.84 -15.85 -4.74
C GLY A 428 3.24 -17.05 -5.60
N GLY A 429 3.82 -18.11 -5.02
CA GLY A 429 4.38 -19.22 -5.79
C GLY A 429 5.76 -18.89 -6.35
N ILE A 430 6.54 -18.08 -5.63
CA ILE A 430 7.91 -17.69 -6.01
C ILE A 430 8.93 -18.43 -5.14
N VAL A 431 9.98 -18.94 -5.76
CA VAL A 431 11.22 -19.35 -5.08
C VAL A 431 12.38 -18.52 -5.63
N ALA A 432 13.10 -17.84 -4.74
CA ALA A 432 14.29 -17.06 -5.08
C ALA A 432 15.56 -17.86 -4.76
N LEU A 433 16.43 -18.02 -5.74
CA LEU A 433 17.68 -18.77 -5.63
C LEU A 433 18.87 -17.86 -5.86
N THR A 434 19.75 -17.77 -4.87
CA THR A 434 21.05 -17.12 -5.04
C THR A 434 22.04 -18.13 -5.61
N ILE A 435 22.64 -17.81 -6.75
CA ILE A 435 23.59 -18.67 -7.44
C ILE A 435 25.01 -18.22 -7.11
N GLN A 436 25.79 -19.12 -6.53
CA GLN A 436 27.21 -18.87 -6.27
C GLN A 436 28.02 -19.12 -7.55
N PRO A 437 29.08 -18.36 -7.83
CA PRO A 437 29.92 -18.52 -9.03
C PRO A 437 30.43 -19.96 -9.23
N GLU A 438 30.79 -20.65 -8.15
CA GLU A 438 31.22 -22.05 -8.11
C GLU A 438 30.12 -23.08 -8.46
N THR A 439 28.85 -22.64 -8.53
CA THR A 439 27.65 -23.48 -8.73
C THR A 439 26.90 -23.21 -10.03
N ARG A 440 27.53 -22.57 -11.03
CA ARG A 440 27.00 -22.38 -12.40
C ARG A 440 26.82 -23.70 -13.17
N ARG A 441 25.97 -24.57 -12.66
CA ARG A 441 25.74 -25.93 -13.13
C ARG A 441 24.26 -26.15 -13.37
N PRO A 442 23.88 -27.16 -14.16
CA PRO A 442 22.48 -27.51 -14.34
C PRO A 442 21.80 -27.78 -12.99
N LEU A 443 20.57 -27.27 -12.86
CA LEU A 443 19.73 -27.46 -11.68
C LEU A 443 18.56 -28.37 -12.02
N ARG A 444 18.25 -29.29 -11.11
CA ARG A 444 17.02 -30.09 -11.15
C ARG A 444 16.16 -29.73 -9.96
N ILE A 445 14.96 -29.22 -10.23
CA ILE A 445 14.00 -28.83 -9.20
C ILE A 445 12.83 -29.81 -9.22
N ARG A 446 12.44 -30.31 -8.05
CA ARG A 446 11.34 -31.26 -7.90
C ARG A 446 10.49 -30.89 -6.71
N GLU A 447 9.18 -30.82 -6.90
CA GLU A 447 8.25 -30.69 -5.78
C GLU A 447 8.34 -31.93 -4.87
N LEU A 448 8.56 -31.71 -3.57
CA LEU A 448 8.49 -32.77 -2.59
C LEU A 448 7.03 -32.98 -2.18
N THR A 449 6.43 -34.06 -2.69
CA THR A 449 5.08 -34.48 -2.31
C THR A 449 5.11 -35.05 -0.88
N GLY A 450 4.92 -34.19 0.12
CA GLY A 450 4.79 -34.56 1.52
C GLY A 450 3.32 -34.69 1.94
N SER A 451 2.88 -35.94 2.15
CA SER A 451 1.69 -36.40 2.90
C SER A 451 0.97 -35.34 3.78
N ARG A 452 -0.09 -34.72 3.25
CA ARG A 452 -1.27 -34.37 4.06
C ARG A 452 -2.29 -35.51 3.90
N LYS A 453 -2.23 -36.53 4.76
CA LYS A 453 -3.46 -37.26 5.08
C LYS A 453 -4.41 -36.22 5.70
N ARG A 454 -5.50 -35.90 4.99
CA ARG A 454 -6.70 -35.34 5.61
C ARG A 454 -7.14 -36.36 6.67
N GLY A 455 -6.80 -36.10 7.92
CA GLY A 455 -7.63 -36.57 9.01
C GLY A 455 -8.83 -35.63 9.03
N ASP A 456 -10.01 -36.17 8.73
CA ASP A 456 -11.26 -35.55 9.15
C ASP A 456 -11.15 -35.24 10.64
N VAL A 457 -11.12 -33.95 10.96
CA VAL A 457 -11.59 -33.47 12.25
C VAL A 457 -12.84 -32.67 11.92
N THR A 458 -13.97 -33.37 11.94
CA THR A 458 -15.25 -32.77 12.30
C THR A 458 -15.03 -32.00 13.61
N LEU A 459 -15.12 -30.68 13.54
CA LEU A 459 -15.26 -29.84 14.72
C LEU A 459 -16.73 -29.92 15.18
N PRO A 460 -17.00 -30.00 16.50
CA PRO A 460 -18.29 -29.59 17.05
C PRO A 460 -18.52 -28.08 16.89
#